data_AF-A0A7C4TM37-F1
#
_entry.id   AF-A0A7C4TM37-F1
#
_cell.length_a   1.000
_cell.length_b   1.000
_cell.length_c   1.000
_cell.angle_alpha   90.00
_cell.angle_beta   90.00
_cell.angle_gamma   90.00
#
_symmetry.space_group_name_H-M   'P 1'
#
loop_
_entity.id
_entity.type
_entity.pdbx_description
1 polymer ?
#
loop_
_entity_poly.entity_id
_entity_poly.type
_entity_poly.pdbx_seq_one_letter_code
_entity_poly.pdbx_strand_id
1 'polypeptide(L)'
;MECEMCGKKTAKTTKIRVDGAILNVCDDCARFGKPVDAVRSFNSLSSEHMEKPKPVTMPEKPRTYSTPMRSKPIYRKPKEDLESLDVDPDYAIIIKEAREKLSWTQEELAKKLQERKNVLSSIERGELMPDIRIARKMEKLLEVKLIQKA
;
A
#
# COMPACT_ATOMS: atom_id res chain seq x y z
N MET A 1 -1.15 -18.83 40.93
CA MET A 1 -1.38 -17.67 40.05
C MET A 1 -2.86 -17.33 40.10
N GLU A 2 -3.24 -16.07 39.88
CA GLU A 2 -4.64 -15.64 39.91
C GLU A 2 -5.16 -15.46 38.47
N CYS A 3 -6.41 -15.84 38.22
CA CYS A 3 -7.06 -15.66 36.92
C CYS A 3 -7.56 -14.21 36.75
N GLU A 4 -7.14 -13.53 35.69
CA GLU A 4 -7.50 -12.13 35.41
C GLU A 4 -8.95 -11.93 34.94
N MET A 5 -9.69 -13.01 34.68
CA MET A 5 -11.12 -12.94 34.34
C MET A 5 -12.06 -13.24 35.50
N CYS A 6 -11.72 -14.22 36.34
CA CYS A 6 -12.64 -14.73 37.37
C CYS A 6 -12.07 -14.68 38.80
N GLY A 7 -10.82 -14.20 38.98
CA GLY A 7 -10.18 -14.05 40.29
C GLY A 7 -9.84 -15.36 41.01
N LYS A 8 -10.10 -16.53 40.41
CA LYS A 8 -9.77 -17.82 41.03
C LYS A 8 -8.25 -18.03 41.10
N LYS A 9 -7.78 -18.50 42.25
CA LYS A 9 -6.39 -18.95 42.44
C LYS A 9 -6.23 -20.34 41.82
N THR A 10 -5.32 -20.46 40.86
CA THR A 10 -5.04 -21.69 40.13
C THR A 10 -3.55 -21.98 40.07
N ALA A 11 -3.21 -23.26 39.89
CA ALA A 11 -1.83 -23.70 39.77
C ALA A 11 -1.22 -23.35 38.40
N LYS A 12 -2.05 -23.31 37.35
CA LYS A 12 -1.64 -23.03 35.96
C LYS A 12 -2.55 -21.97 35.36
N THR A 13 -1.97 -21.06 34.59
CA THR A 13 -2.69 -20.03 33.85
C THR A 13 -2.27 -20.07 32.38
N THR A 14 -3.24 -19.92 31.49
CA THR A 14 -3.04 -19.88 30.05
C THR A 14 -3.17 -18.46 29.54
N LYS A 15 -2.26 -18.04 28.66
CA LYS A 15 -2.34 -16.73 28.00
C LYS A 15 -3.34 -16.79 26.86
N ILE A 16 -4.42 -16.03 26.98
CA ILE A 16 -5.43 -15.90 25.93
C ILE A 16 -5.62 -14.43 25.52
N ARG A 17 -6.02 -14.22 24.27
CA ARG A 17 -6.42 -12.91 23.76
C ARG A 17 -7.95 -12.79 23.75
N VAL A 18 -8.47 -11.78 24.44
CA VAL A 18 -9.89 -11.39 24.48
C VAL A 18 -9.99 -9.89 24.24
N ASP A 19 -10.81 -9.49 23.26
CA ASP A 19 -11.03 -8.08 22.87
C ASP A 19 -9.73 -7.25 22.71
N GLY A 20 -8.67 -7.88 22.20
CA GLY A 20 -7.37 -7.25 21.96
C GLY A 20 -6.43 -7.20 23.17
N ALA A 21 -6.93 -7.46 24.39
CA ALA A 21 -6.10 -7.61 25.59
C ALA A 21 -5.59 -9.05 25.72
N ILE A 22 -4.37 -9.22 26.25
CA ILE A 22 -3.78 -10.53 26.56
C ILE A 22 -3.90 -10.73 28.06
N LEU A 23 -4.63 -11.78 28.46
CA LEU A 23 -4.90 -12.10 29.86
C LEU A 23 -4.38 -13.50 30.22
N ASN A 24 -3.94 -13.67 31.46
CA ASN A 24 -3.62 -14.95 32.07
C ASN A 24 -4.85 -15.49 32.79
N VAL A 25 -5.36 -16.63 32.32
CA VAL A 25 -6.64 -17.17 32.82
C VAL A 25 -6.55 -18.64 33.22
N CYS A 26 -7.49 -19.10 34.04
CA CYS A 26 -7.64 -20.52 34.35
C CYS A 26 -8.21 -21.31 33.14
N ASP A 27 -8.17 -22.64 33.22
CA ASP A 27 -8.64 -23.53 32.16
C ASP A 27 -10.13 -23.32 31.80
N ASP A 28 -10.97 -22.98 32.78
CA ASP A 28 -12.38 -22.64 32.55
C ASP A 28 -12.55 -21.38 31.68
N CYS A 29 -11.74 -20.35 31.96
CA CYS A 29 -11.81 -19.05 31.31
C CYS A 29 -11.05 -19.03 29.97
N ALA A 30 -10.18 -20.00 29.71
CA ALA A 30 -9.44 -20.14 28.46
C ALA A 30 -10.37 -20.20 27.23
N ARG A 31 -11.61 -20.67 27.42
CA ARG A 31 -12.65 -20.79 26.38
C ARG A 31 -13.14 -19.46 25.81
N PHE A 32 -13.00 -18.36 26.56
CA PHE A 32 -13.49 -17.04 26.14
C PHE A 32 -12.54 -16.32 25.19
N GLY A 33 -11.35 -16.86 24.93
CA GLY A 33 -10.35 -16.23 24.08
C GLY A 33 -9.61 -17.19 23.19
N LYS A 34 -8.71 -16.65 22.37
CA LYS A 34 -7.79 -17.42 21.54
C LYS A 34 -6.45 -17.58 22.27
N PRO A 35 -5.90 -18.79 22.42
CA PRO A 35 -4.59 -18.97 23.03
C PRO A 35 -3.52 -18.21 22.23
N VAL A 36 -2.62 -17.54 22.93
CA VAL A 36 -1.47 -16.87 22.33
C VAL A 36 -0.28 -17.81 22.52
N ASP A 37 0.01 -18.64 21.51
CA ASP A 37 1.20 -19.49 21.53
C ASP A 37 2.45 -18.61 21.65
N ALA A 38 3.24 -18.86 22.68
CA ALA A 38 4.50 -18.17 22.90
C ALA A 38 5.61 -18.64 21.95
N VAL A 39 5.31 -19.05 20.70
CA VAL A 39 6.35 -19.39 19.72
C VAL A 39 5.88 -19.17 18.28
N ARG A 40 6.23 -18.03 17.71
CA ARG A 40 6.79 -17.99 16.35
C ARG A 40 8.08 -17.17 16.37
N SER A 41 9.03 -17.64 17.19
CA SER A 41 10.42 -17.59 16.75
C SER A 41 10.46 -18.31 15.41
N PHE A 42 11.01 -17.69 14.38
CA PHE A 42 11.01 -18.16 12.99
C PHE A 42 11.85 -19.44 12.76
N ASN A 43 12.02 -20.27 13.79
CA ASN A 43 12.91 -21.41 13.79
C ASN A 43 12.32 -22.58 14.58
N SER A 44 11.22 -23.14 14.07
CA SER A 44 10.73 -24.48 14.42
C SER A 44 9.52 -24.83 13.55
N LEU A 45 9.78 -25.11 12.27
CA LEU A 45 8.92 -25.97 11.47
C LEU A 45 9.20 -27.42 11.88
N SER A 46 8.20 -28.04 12.50
CA SER A 46 7.86 -29.48 12.43
C SER A 46 9.00 -30.46 12.16
N SER A 47 9.46 -31.10 13.23
CA SER A 47 10.26 -32.32 13.25
C SER A 47 9.44 -33.52 12.78
N GLU A 48 9.31 -33.77 11.48
CA GLU A 48 8.89 -35.10 10.97
C GLU A 48 9.58 -35.58 9.69
N HIS A 49 10.56 -34.86 9.12
CA HIS A 49 11.40 -35.41 8.05
C HIS A 49 12.87 -35.08 8.28
N MET A 50 13.53 -35.98 8.99
CA MET A 50 14.97 -35.99 9.19
C MET A 50 15.66 -36.51 7.91
N GLU A 51 15.68 -35.70 6.86
CA GLU A 51 16.71 -35.84 5.83
C GLU A 51 17.89 -34.94 6.20
N LYS A 52 19.04 -35.58 6.44
CA LYS A 52 20.32 -34.91 6.71
C LYS A 52 20.53 -33.79 5.67
N PRO A 53 20.88 -32.55 6.05
CA PRO A 53 21.21 -31.53 5.07
C PRO A 53 22.43 -32.00 4.28
N LYS A 54 22.24 -32.23 2.98
CA LYS A 54 23.33 -32.53 2.05
C LYS A 54 24.28 -31.34 2.05
N PRO A 55 25.61 -31.53 2.14
CA PRO A 55 26.56 -30.43 2.06
C PRO A 55 26.39 -29.74 0.70
N VAL A 56 26.04 -28.46 0.74
CA VAL A 56 25.89 -27.64 -0.46
C VAL A 56 27.29 -27.31 -0.97
N THR A 57 27.84 -28.14 -1.86
CA THR A 57 29.04 -27.77 -2.61
C THR A 57 28.66 -26.67 -3.59
N MET A 58 29.01 -25.44 -3.23
CA MET A 58 28.86 -24.31 -4.14
C MET A 58 29.78 -24.52 -5.35
N PRO A 59 29.28 -24.49 -6.60
CA PRO A 59 30.15 -24.51 -7.76
C PRO A 59 30.91 -23.19 -7.81
N GLU A 60 32.24 -23.27 -7.78
CA GLU A 60 33.14 -22.14 -8.00
C GLU A 60 32.98 -21.66 -9.45
N LYS A 61 32.06 -20.73 -9.69
CA LYS A 61 32.02 -20.02 -10.95
C LYS A 61 33.32 -19.21 -11.09
N PRO A 62 34.07 -19.34 -12.19
CA PRO A 62 35.25 -18.53 -12.42
C PRO A 62 34.81 -17.06 -12.43
N ARG A 63 35.40 -16.28 -11.52
CA ARG A 63 35.26 -14.83 -11.50
C ARG A 63 35.95 -14.29 -12.75
N THR A 64 35.21 -14.14 -13.84
CA THR A 64 35.65 -13.28 -14.93
C THR A 64 35.61 -11.85 -14.41
N TYR A 65 36.79 -11.25 -14.24
CA TYR A 65 36.92 -9.83 -13.98
C TYR A 65 36.43 -9.08 -15.22
N SER A 66 35.14 -8.80 -15.28
CA SER A 66 34.61 -7.85 -16.24
C SER A 66 35.09 -6.46 -15.82
N THR A 67 35.93 -5.86 -16.65
CA THR A 67 36.28 -4.44 -16.54
C THR A 67 35.00 -3.62 -16.45
N PRO A 68 34.87 -2.68 -15.51
CA PRO A 68 33.65 -1.90 -15.36
C PRO A 68 33.43 -1.09 -16.64
N MET A 69 32.41 -1.46 -17.43
CA MET A 69 31.97 -0.63 -18.54
C MET A 69 31.55 0.71 -17.96
N ARG A 70 32.25 1.77 -18.39
CA ARG A 70 31.94 3.15 -18.06
C ARG A 70 30.53 3.44 -18.54
N SER A 71 29.55 3.35 -17.63
CA SER A 71 28.18 3.71 -17.94
C SER A 71 28.16 5.18 -18.34
N LYS A 72 27.61 5.46 -19.51
CA LYS A 72 27.36 6.85 -19.94
C LYS A 72 26.56 7.53 -18.82
N PRO A 73 26.89 8.77 -18.44
CA PRO A 73 26.13 9.48 -17.41
C PRO A 73 24.67 9.52 -17.86
N ILE A 74 23.80 8.89 -17.08
CA ILE A 74 22.36 9.01 -17.25
C ILE A 74 22.08 10.48 -16.94
N TYR A 75 21.87 11.28 -17.98
CA TYR A 75 21.26 12.60 -17.86
C TYR A 75 19.85 12.38 -17.26
N ARG A 76 19.77 12.32 -15.93
CA ARG A 76 18.51 12.48 -15.23
C ARG A 76 18.06 13.89 -15.57
N LYS A 77 17.01 14.01 -16.38
CA LYS A 77 16.33 15.30 -16.56
C LYS A 77 16.10 15.86 -15.15
N PRO A 78 16.47 17.13 -14.89
CA PRO A 78 16.07 17.79 -13.65
C PRO A 78 14.58 17.54 -13.47
N LYS A 79 14.17 17.06 -12.29
CA LYS A 79 12.76 17.08 -11.94
C LYS A 79 12.37 18.54 -12.05
N GLU A 80 11.61 18.91 -13.08
CA GLU A 80 11.00 20.23 -13.15
C GLU A 80 10.31 20.43 -11.80
N ASP A 81 10.71 21.49 -11.09
CA ASP A 81 10.28 21.78 -9.74
C ASP A 81 8.76 21.71 -9.69
N LEU A 82 8.26 20.69 -9.01
CA LEU A 82 6.83 20.37 -8.93
C LEU A 82 6.04 21.46 -8.18
N GLU A 83 6.75 22.46 -7.66
CA GLU A 83 6.27 23.55 -6.79
C GLU A 83 5.74 24.77 -7.56
N SER A 84 5.86 24.84 -8.90
CA SER A 84 5.35 25.96 -9.71
C SER A 84 4.36 25.52 -10.80
N LEU A 85 3.56 24.50 -10.52
CA LEU A 85 2.48 24.05 -11.41
C LEU A 85 1.16 24.35 -10.70
N ASP A 86 0.40 25.30 -11.26
CA ASP A 86 -0.93 25.64 -10.74
C ASP A 86 -2.01 25.06 -11.67
N VAL A 87 -3.15 24.71 -11.07
CA VAL A 87 -4.31 24.23 -11.82
C VAL A 87 -5.11 25.46 -12.22
N ASP A 88 -5.46 25.54 -13.50
CA ASP A 88 -6.23 26.65 -14.04
C ASP A 88 -7.55 26.84 -13.25
N PRO A 89 -7.90 28.04 -12.77
CA PRO A 89 -9.11 28.28 -11.99
C PRO A 89 -10.40 27.85 -12.70
N ASP A 90 -10.42 27.78 -14.03
CA ASP A 90 -11.56 27.34 -14.83
C ASP A 90 -11.59 25.82 -15.08
N TYR A 91 -10.81 25.03 -14.34
CA TYR A 91 -10.70 23.57 -14.51
C TYR A 91 -12.05 22.86 -14.58
N ALA A 92 -13.03 23.27 -13.77
CA ALA A 92 -14.34 22.63 -13.70
C ALA A 92 -15.10 22.70 -15.04
N ILE A 93 -15.08 23.88 -15.69
CA ILE A 93 -15.75 24.12 -16.96
C ILE A 93 -15.04 23.36 -18.07
N ILE A 94 -13.70 23.46 -18.11
CA ILE A 94 -12.87 22.81 -19.13
C ILE A 94 -13.06 21.28 -19.09
N ILE A 95 -13.05 20.69 -17.90
CA ILE A 95 -13.24 19.23 -17.74
C ILE A 95 -14.63 18.82 -18.19
N LYS A 96 -15.67 19.58 -17.84
CA LYS A 96 -17.06 19.27 -18.20
C LYS A 96 -17.25 19.32 -19.72
N GLU A 97 -16.81 20.39 -20.36
CA GLU A 97 -16.89 20.53 -21.82
C GLU A 97 -16.10 19.45 -22.55
N ALA A 98 -14.89 19.13 -22.07
CA ALA A 98 -14.08 18.10 -22.68
C ALA A 98 -14.71 16.72 -22.56
N ARG A 99 -15.31 16.41 -21.40
CA ARG A 99 -16.06 15.17 -21.18
C ARG A 99 -17.26 15.07 -22.15
N GLU A 100 -17.98 16.18 -22.35
CA GLU A 100 -19.14 16.24 -23.25
C GLU A 100 -18.73 16.09 -24.72
N LYS A 101 -17.63 16.72 -25.15
CA LYS A 101 -17.06 16.54 -26.51
C LYS A 101 -16.70 15.09 -26.80
N LEU A 102 -16.19 14.37 -25.80
CA LEU A 102 -15.85 12.95 -25.89
C LEU A 102 -17.05 12.02 -25.64
N SER A 103 -18.23 12.57 -25.34
CA SER A 103 -19.46 11.82 -25.01
C SER A 103 -19.27 10.78 -23.90
N TRP A 104 -18.38 11.06 -22.93
CA TRP A 104 -18.14 10.15 -21.81
C TRP A 104 -19.07 10.44 -20.64
N THR A 105 -19.52 9.40 -19.97
CA THR A 105 -20.16 9.54 -18.67
C THR A 105 -19.12 9.88 -17.60
N GLN A 106 -19.55 10.52 -16.51
CA GLN A 106 -18.68 10.78 -15.35
C GLN A 106 -18.08 9.48 -14.80
N GLU A 107 -18.81 8.37 -14.85
CA GLU A 107 -18.32 7.07 -14.39
C GLU A 107 -17.20 6.51 -15.27
N GLU A 108 -17.29 6.67 -16.59
CA GLU A 108 -16.26 6.21 -17.52
C GLU A 108 -14.98 7.04 -17.39
N LEU A 109 -15.10 8.36 -17.28
CA LEU A 109 -13.95 9.23 -17.06
C LEU A 109 -13.28 8.91 -15.71
N ALA A 110 -14.07 8.70 -14.65
CA ALA A 110 -13.55 8.31 -13.34
C ALA A 110 -12.83 6.95 -13.39
N LYS A 111 -13.40 5.95 -14.08
CA LYS A 111 -12.75 4.64 -14.29
C LYS A 111 -11.42 4.76 -15.02
N LYS A 112 -11.32 5.59 -16.06
CA LYS A 112 -10.07 5.81 -16.81
C LYS A 112 -9.01 6.56 -15.99
N LEU A 113 -9.43 7.49 -15.13
CA LEU A 113 -8.54 8.23 -14.23
C LEU A 113 -8.09 7.40 -13.01
N GLN A 114 -8.75 6.27 -12.76
CA GLN A 114 -8.65 5.46 -11.55
C GLN A 114 -9.10 6.21 -10.29
N GLU A 115 -10.13 7.05 -10.44
CA GLU A 115 -10.70 7.86 -9.37
C GLU A 115 -12.17 7.49 -9.10
N ARG A 116 -12.69 7.89 -7.94
CA ARG A 116 -14.11 7.66 -7.60
C ARG A 116 -15.00 8.65 -8.35
N LYS A 117 -16.21 8.21 -8.74
CA LYS A 117 -17.23 9.08 -9.38
C LYS A 117 -17.49 10.36 -8.58
N ASN A 118 -17.58 10.25 -7.25
CA ASN A 118 -17.84 11.39 -6.38
C ASN A 118 -16.72 12.43 -6.43
N VAL A 119 -15.46 12.00 -6.54
CA VAL A 119 -14.30 12.89 -6.66
C VAL A 119 -14.42 13.70 -7.95
N LEU A 120 -14.68 13.03 -9.07
CA LEU A 120 -14.88 13.69 -10.36
C LEU A 120 -16.09 14.64 -10.33
N SER A 121 -17.19 14.24 -9.69
CA SER A 121 -18.38 15.09 -9.56
C SER A 121 -18.09 16.35 -8.73
N SER A 122 -17.30 16.28 -7.67
CA SER A 122 -16.91 17.47 -6.90
C SER A 122 -15.90 18.35 -7.65
N ILE A 123 -15.05 17.76 -8.48
CA ILE A 123 -14.16 18.52 -9.39
C ILE A 123 -14.97 19.27 -10.45
N GLU A 124 -15.91 18.60 -11.14
CA GLU A 124 -16.79 19.25 -12.14
C GLU A 124 -17.73 20.30 -11.52
N ARG A 125 -17.99 20.24 -10.21
CA ARG A 125 -18.73 21.27 -9.47
C ARG A 125 -17.86 22.43 -8.97
N GLY A 126 -16.53 22.31 -9.02
CA GLY A 126 -15.60 23.30 -8.47
C GLY A 126 -15.45 23.26 -6.94
N GLU A 127 -15.97 22.24 -6.27
CA GLU A 127 -15.83 22.07 -4.81
C GLU A 127 -14.45 21.53 -4.41
N LEU A 128 -13.84 20.75 -5.31
CA LEU A 128 -12.57 20.09 -5.09
C LEU A 128 -11.58 20.43 -6.20
N MET A 129 -10.40 20.92 -5.81
CA MET A 129 -9.29 21.13 -6.72
C MET A 129 -8.56 19.80 -6.97
N PRO A 130 -8.34 19.38 -8.23
CA PRO A 130 -7.62 18.16 -8.52
C PRO A 130 -6.13 18.29 -8.16
N ASP A 131 -5.54 17.21 -7.64
CA ASP A 131 -4.08 17.11 -7.50
C ASP A 131 -3.41 17.22 -8.88
N ILE A 132 -2.20 17.77 -8.96
CA ILE A 132 -1.39 17.94 -10.18
C ILE A 132 -1.27 16.61 -10.94
N ARG A 133 -1.22 15.49 -10.20
CA ARG A 133 -1.22 14.14 -10.79
C ARG A 133 -2.51 13.81 -11.53
N ILE A 134 -3.65 14.14 -10.95
CA ILE A 134 -4.99 13.92 -11.54
C ILE A 134 -5.17 14.89 -12.71
N ALA A 135 -4.86 16.17 -12.53
CA ALA A 135 -4.92 17.18 -13.58
C ALA A 135 -4.11 16.77 -14.83
N ARG A 136 -2.88 16.29 -14.65
CA ARG A 136 -2.02 15.81 -15.76
C ARG A 136 -2.60 14.56 -16.46
N LYS A 137 -3.27 13.68 -15.71
CA LYS A 137 -3.96 12.53 -16.32
C LYS A 137 -5.18 13.00 -17.11
N MET A 138 -5.93 13.97 -16.59
CA MET A 138 -7.08 14.57 -17.27
C MET A 138 -6.65 15.26 -18.57
N GLU A 139 -5.59 16.07 -18.55
CA GLU A 139 -5.04 16.70 -19.77
C GLU A 139 -4.75 15.68 -20.87
N LYS A 140 -4.14 14.55 -20.52
CA LYS A 140 -3.80 13.50 -21.49
C LYS A 140 -5.01 12.76 -22.03
N LEU A 141 -6.03 12.53 -21.20
CA LEU A 141 -7.21 11.77 -21.58
C LEU A 141 -8.22 12.61 -22.35
N LEU A 142 -8.31 13.89 -21.99
CA LEU A 142 -9.29 14.84 -22.52
C LEU A 142 -8.67 15.77 -23.58
N GLU A 143 -7.36 15.67 -23.82
CA GLU A 143 -6.58 16.51 -24.76
C GLU A 143 -6.76 18.02 -24.54
N VAL A 144 -6.99 18.42 -23.29
CA VAL A 144 -7.13 19.81 -22.87
C VAL A 144 -5.92 20.28 -22.07
N LYS A 145 -5.76 21.60 -21.95
CA LYS A 145 -4.81 22.23 -21.05
C LYS A 145 -5.51 22.56 -19.74
N LEU A 146 -5.02 22.01 -18.63
CA LEU A 146 -5.53 22.23 -17.27
C LEU A 146 -4.41 22.73 -16.33
N ILE A 147 -3.14 22.52 -16.68
CA ILE A 147 -2.00 22.94 -15.88
C ILE A 147 -1.32 24.13 -16.55
N GLN A 148 -1.17 25.22 -15.81
CA GLN A 148 -0.33 26.34 -16.20
C GLN A 148 0.98 26.30 -15.40
N LYS A 149 2.09 26.61 -16.06
CA LYS A 149 3.35 26.91 -15.35
C LYS A 149 3.19 28.32 -14.76
N ALA A 150 3.25 28.43 -13.45
CA ALA A 150 3.29 29.72 -12.76
C ALA A 150 4.65 30.39 -12.97
#